data_AF-A0A5K1FQJ0-F1
#
_entry.id   AF-A0A5K1FQJ0-F1
#
_cell.length_a   1.000
_cell.length_b   1.000
_cell.length_c   1.000
_cell.angle_alpha   90.00
_cell.angle_beta   90.00
_cell.angle_gamma   90.00
#
_symmetry.space_group_name_H-M   'P 1'
#
loop_
_entity.id
_entity.type
_entity.pdbx_description
1 polymer ?
#
loop_
_entity_poly.entity_id
_entity_poly.type
_entity_poly.pdbx_seq_one_letter_code
_entity_poly.pdbx_strand_id
1 'polypeptide(L)' 'GNAAFKGRQWNKAVKFYTEAIKLNRTTATYYSNRAAAYLELG' A
#
# COMPACT_ATOMS: atom_id res chain seq x y z
N GLY A 1 2.84 4.39 -3.26
CA GLY A 1 1.65 3.88 -2.57
C GLY A 1 0.57 4.94 -2.48
N ASN A 2 0.80 5.98 -1.69
CA ASN A 2 -0.20 7.00 -1.32
C ASN A 2 -0.88 7.68 -2.53
N ALA A 3 -0.13 8.04 -3.58
CA ALA A 3 -0.73 8.64 -4.78
C ALA A 3 -1.71 7.69 -5.50
N ALA A 4 -1.34 6.40 -5.63
CA ALA A 4 -2.23 5.38 -6.18
C ALA A 4 -3.45 5.15 -5.27
N PHE A 5 -3.27 5.19 -3.95
CA PHE A 5 -4.37 5.09 -2.98
C PHE A 5 -5.37 6.26 -3.14
N LYS A 6 -4.87 7.51 -3.22
CA LYS A 6 -5.73 8.68 -3.49
C LYS A 6 -6.47 8.59 -4.83
N GLY A 7 -5.83 8.00 -5.83
CA GLY A 7 -6.43 7.77 -7.14
C GLY A 7 -7.41 6.58 -7.19
N ARG A 8 -7.76 5.98 -6.04
CA ARG A 8 -8.56 4.74 -5.94
C ARG A 8 -8.01 3.57 -6.75
N GLN A 9 -6.71 3.61 -7.06
CA GLN A 9 -6.00 2.55 -7.77
C GLN A 9 -5.45 1.55 -6.75
N TRP A 10 -6.35 0.86 -6.05
CA TRP A 10 -6.04 0.02 -4.89
C TRP A 10 -5.02 -1.09 -5.22
N ASN A 11 -5.20 -1.79 -6.34
CA ASN A 11 -4.25 -2.80 -6.82
C ASN A 11 -2.81 -2.23 -7.00
N LYS A 12 -2.68 -1.03 -7.57
CA LYS A 12 -1.37 -0.38 -7.70
C LYS A 12 -0.85 0.09 -6.35
N ALA A 13 -1.71 0.60 -5.47
CA ALA A 13 -1.34 1.01 -4.13
C ALA A 13 -0.73 -0.16 -3.34
N VAL A 14 -1.38 -1.32 -3.34
CA VAL A 14 -0.89 -2.58 -2.75
C VAL A 14 0.48 -2.96 -3.29
N LYS A 15 0.65 -2.94 -4.63
CA LYS A 15 1.94 -3.26 -5.26
C LYS A 15 3.04 -2.31 -4.80
N PHE A 16 2.78 -1.01 -4.80
CA PHE A 16 3.76 -0.03 -4.35
C PHE A 16 4.09 -0.14 -2.87
N TYR A 17 3.12 -0.41 -1.99
CA TYR A 17 3.42 -0.63 -0.57
C TYR A 17 4.20 -1.91 -0.34
N THR A 18 3.94 -2.96 -1.11
CA THR A 18 4.71 -4.21 -1.05
C THR A 18 6.16 -4.00 -1.45
N GLU A 19 6.43 -3.25 -2.52
CA GLU A 19 7.80 -2.89 -2.89
C GLU A 19 8.46 -1.99 -1.84
N ALA A 20 7.73 -1.02 -1.28
CA ALA A 20 8.24 -0.17 -0.20
C ALA A 20 8.59 -0.98 1.07
N ILE A 21 7.78 -1.99 1.42
CA ILE A 21 8.08 -2.92 2.51
C ILE A 21 9.33 -3.74 2.20
N LYS A 22 9.51 -4.23 0.97
CA LYS A 22 10.72 -4.98 0.59
C LYS A 22 11.99 -4.14 0.75
N LEU A 23 11.93 -2.87 0.35
CA LEU A 23 13.03 -1.91 0.46
C LEU A 23 13.28 -1.50 1.93
N ASN A 24 12.20 -1.24 2.67
CA ASN A 24 12.27 -0.82 4.05
C ASN A 24 11.20 -1.53 4.90
N ARG A 25 11.62 -2.64 5.51
CA ARG A 25 10.77 -3.52 6.32
C ARG A 25 10.42 -2.96 7.69
N THR A 26 11.08 -1.89 8.15
CA THR A 26 10.91 -1.36 9.52
C THR A 26 9.76 -0.36 9.61
N THR A 27 9.25 0.11 8.47
CA THR A 27 8.20 1.13 8.45
C THR A 27 6.82 0.49 8.56
N ALA A 28 6.25 0.48 9.77
CA ALA A 28 4.91 -0.03 10.06
C ALA A 28 3.81 0.62 9.17
N THR A 29 3.96 1.91 8.84
CA THR A 29 3.01 2.67 8.01
C THR A 29 2.75 2.03 6.64
N TYR A 30 3.76 1.39 6.02
CA TYR A 30 3.55 0.72 4.74
C TYR A 30 2.66 -0.51 4.85
N TYR A 31 2.74 -1.23 5.98
CA TYR A 31 1.85 -2.36 6.25
C TYR A 31 0.42 -1.88 6.50
N SER A 32 0.23 -0.84 7.31
CA SER A 32 -1.09 -0.26 7.58
C SER A 32 -1.74 0.26 6.30
N ASN A 33 -1.00 1.00 5.47
CA ASN A 33 -1.54 1.54 4.22
C ASN A 33 -1.82 0.44 3.19
N ARG A 34 -1.04 -0.64 3.18
CA ARG A 34 -1.31 -1.82 2.34
C ARG A 34 -2.57 -2.55 2.80
N ALA A 35 -2.77 -2.70 4.11
CA ALA A 35 -3.97 -3.29 4.67
C ALA A 35 -5.21 -2.48 4.29
N ALA A 36 -5.17 -1.15 4.45
CA ALA A 36 -6.25 -0.27 3.98
C ALA A 36 -6.53 -0.47 2.47
N ALA A 37 -5.50 -0.59 1.64
CA ALA A 37 -5.70 -0.81 0.21
C ALA A 37 -6.31 -2.18 -0.13
N TYR A 38 -6.08 -3.21 0.69
CA TYR A 38 -6.76 -4.50 0.57
C TYR A 38 -8.21 -4.45 1.04
N LEU A 39 -8.51 -3.68 2.09
CA LEU A 39 -9.89 -3.48 2.55
C LEU A 39 -10.75 -2.80 1.50
N GLU A 40 -10.20 -1.83 0.76
CA GLU A 40 -10.91 -1.16 -0.34
C GLU A 40 -11.00 -2.01 -1.63
N LEU A 41 -10.27 -3.12 -1.72
CA LEU A 41 -10.34 -4.06 -2.85
C LEU A 41 -11.42 -5.13 -2.68
N GLY A 42 -11.84 -5.40 -1.44
CA GLY A 42 -12.92 -6.32 -1.10
C GLY A 42 -14.28 -5.63 -1.06
#